data_AF-A0A9R1B725-F1
#
_entry.id   AF-A0A9R1B725-F1
#
_cell.length_a   1.000
_cell.length_b   1.000
_cell.length_c   1.000
_cell.angle_alpha   90.00
_cell.angle_beta   90.00
_cell.angle_gamma   90.00
#
_symmetry.space_group_name_H-M   'P 1'
#
loop_
_entity.id
_entity.type
_entity.pdbx_description
1 polymer ?
#
loop_
_entity_poly.entity_id
_entity_poly.type
_entity_poly.pdbx_seq_one_letter_code
_entity_poly.pdbx_strand_id
1 'polypeptide(L)'
;MLGLVPSSSSSHLLCRSLAAARTLSVAAAGSSSSSSSVKMARSALDEVTDTGAFDRTPSTFRSFVSRDASARFPAVAGRYHLYVSYACPWASRCLAYLKLKGLDHAISFSSVKPIFERTRESDDHLGWVFPATADEVPGAGPDPFNGAKSVRDLYEIASTNYTGKPTVPVLWDKQLKTVVNNESSEIIRMLNAEFNDIAENPGLDLNPAHLQASIDEVNGLVYDAINNGVYKCGFAKKQGPYDEAVTTLYEALDKCEEILGKQRYMCGNQLTEADVRLFVTLIRFDEVYAVHFKCNKKLLREYPNLFNYTKDIYQTPGISSTVNMEHIRKHYYGSHPSINPYGIIPQGPNVDYNAPHDRERLFL
;
A
#
# COMPACT_ATOMS: atom_id res chain seq x y z
N MET A 1 -26.94 -28.92 55.22
CA MET A 1 -28.32 -28.95 54.68
C MET A 1 -28.28 -29.76 53.39
N LEU A 2 -29.13 -30.77 53.27
CA LEU A 2 -29.16 -31.76 52.19
C LEU A 2 -30.60 -32.34 52.11
N GLY A 3 -31.11 -32.59 50.91
CA GLY A 3 -32.08 -33.67 50.65
C GLY A 3 -33.60 -33.41 50.83
N LEU A 4 -34.31 -33.41 49.69
CA LEU A 4 -35.33 -34.40 49.29
C LEU A 4 -36.71 -34.53 50.02
N VAL A 5 -37.80 -34.30 49.23
CA VAL A 5 -38.95 -35.23 48.97
C VAL A 5 -39.97 -35.46 50.11
N PRO A 6 -41.24 -35.93 49.90
CA PRO A 6 -42.00 -36.34 48.68
C PRO A 6 -43.15 -35.34 48.32
N SER A 7 -44.21 -35.58 47.52
CA SER A 7 -44.89 -36.78 46.94
C SER A 7 -45.74 -36.34 45.69
N SER A 8 -46.53 -37.11 44.93
CA SER A 8 -46.81 -38.56 44.69
C SER A 8 -47.80 -38.72 43.50
N SER A 9 -47.91 -39.93 42.90
CA SER A 9 -49.01 -40.40 41.99
C SER A 9 -49.04 -39.78 40.57
N SER A 10 -49.45 -40.43 39.47
CA SER A 10 -49.65 -41.84 39.02
C SER A 10 -49.64 -41.82 37.46
N SER A 11 -49.85 -42.85 36.62
CA SER A 11 -50.50 -44.18 36.69
C SER A 11 -49.91 -45.17 35.66
N HIS A 12 -50.41 -46.41 35.61
CA HIS A 12 -50.20 -47.42 34.56
C HIS A 12 -51.14 -47.20 33.33
N LEU A 13 -51.20 -47.99 32.23
CA LEU A 13 -50.66 -49.33 31.87
C LEU A 13 -50.66 -49.54 30.32
N LEU A 14 -50.10 -50.67 29.87
CA LEU A 14 -50.45 -51.49 28.68
C LEU A 14 -49.96 -51.11 27.25
N CYS A 15 -49.21 -52.07 26.70
CA CYS A 15 -48.77 -52.27 25.32
C CYS A 15 -49.93 -52.50 24.33
N ARG A 16 -49.77 -52.03 23.07
CA ARG A 16 -50.24 -52.73 21.86
C ARG A 16 -49.47 -52.32 20.61
N SER A 17 -49.19 -53.30 19.75
CA SER A 17 -48.43 -53.14 18.49
C SER A 17 -49.31 -52.66 17.34
N LEU A 18 -48.76 -51.80 16.47
CA LEU A 18 -49.24 -51.59 15.11
C LEU A 18 -48.04 -51.33 14.19
N ALA A 19 -47.91 -52.14 13.15
CA ALA A 19 -46.88 -51.96 12.12
C ALA A 19 -47.44 -51.14 10.95
N ALA A 20 -46.65 -50.19 10.45
CA ALA A 20 -46.91 -49.45 9.22
C ALA A 20 -45.72 -49.60 8.27
N ALA A 21 -45.98 -49.54 6.95
CA ALA A 21 -45.02 -49.98 5.95
C ALA A 21 -43.81 -49.05 5.79
N ARG A 22 -42.67 -49.65 5.40
CA ARG A 22 -41.53 -48.91 4.83
C ARG A 22 -41.90 -48.43 3.43
N THR A 23 -41.80 -47.13 3.18
CA THR A 23 -41.68 -46.58 1.82
C THR A 23 -40.27 -46.05 1.67
N LEU A 24 -39.51 -46.59 0.72
CA LEU A 24 -38.17 -46.08 0.38
C LEU A 24 -38.33 -44.77 -0.42
N SER A 25 -37.80 -43.68 0.12
CA SER A 25 -37.51 -42.48 -0.65
C SER A 25 -36.01 -42.22 -0.58
N VAL A 26 -35.33 -42.34 -1.72
CA VAL A 26 -33.90 -42.06 -1.85
C VAL A 26 -33.74 -40.56 -2.03
N ALA A 27 -33.72 -39.82 -0.93
CA ALA A 27 -33.31 -38.42 -0.94
C ALA A 27 -31.80 -38.37 -1.26
N ALA A 28 -31.45 -37.96 -2.48
CA ALA A 28 -30.06 -37.82 -2.88
C ALA A 28 -29.38 -36.75 -2.01
N ALA A 29 -28.32 -37.14 -1.30
CA ALA A 29 -27.50 -36.24 -0.51
C ALA A 29 -26.66 -35.35 -1.44
N GLY A 30 -27.29 -34.30 -1.99
CA GLY A 30 -26.62 -33.26 -2.76
C GLY A 30 -25.68 -32.48 -1.86
N SER A 31 -24.43 -32.93 -1.75
CA SER A 31 -23.36 -32.23 -1.06
C SER A 31 -22.99 -30.97 -1.85
N SER A 32 -23.73 -29.89 -1.60
CA SER A 32 -23.44 -28.54 -2.12
C SER A 32 -22.16 -28.02 -1.45
N SER A 33 -21.02 -28.55 -1.88
CA SER A 33 -19.71 -27.98 -1.63
C SER A 33 -19.64 -26.65 -2.39
N SER A 34 -20.14 -25.60 -1.75
CA SER A 34 -19.95 -24.22 -2.17
C SER A 34 -18.47 -23.87 -1.98
N SER A 35 -17.62 -24.37 -2.88
CA SER A 35 -16.26 -23.90 -3.04
C SER A 35 -16.34 -22.47 -3.59
N SER A 36 -16.52 -21.51 -2.68
CA SER A 36 -16.15 -20.12 -2.89
C SER A 36 -14.65 -20.11 -3.16
N SER A 37 -14.30 -20.33 -4.43
CA SER A 37 -12.99 -20.05 -4.94
C SER A 37 -12.81 -18.54 -4.85
N VAL A 38 -12.27 -18.09 -3.73
CA VAL A 38 -11.90 -16.69 -3.51
C VAL A 38 -10.98 -16.33 -4.66
N LYS A 39 -11.48 -15.53 -5.61
CA LYS A 39 -10.68 -15.04 -6.73
C LYS A 39 -9.53 -14.22 -6.13
N MET A 40 -8.34 -14.81 -6.10
CA MET A 40 -7.13 -14.15 -5.62
C MET A 40 -6.99 -12.79 -6.27
N ALA A 41 -6.97 -11.73 -5.46
CA ALA A 41 -6.97 -10.35 -5.94
C ALA A 41 -5.81 -10.11 -6.91
N ARG A 42 -6.11 -9.70 -8.15
CA ARG A 42 -5.11 -9.47 -9.21
C ARG A 42 -4.64 -8.03 -9.25
N SER A 43 -5.47 -7.13 -8.75
CA SER A 43 -5.26 -5.68 -8.65
C SER A 43 -5.66 -5.19 -7.23
N ALA A 44 -5.75 -3.88 -7.03
CA ALA A 44 -6.39 -3.29 -5.85
C ALA A 44 -7.91 -3.07 -6.03
N LEU A 45 -8.47 -3.35 -7.22
CA LEU A 45 -9.91 -3.26 -7.48
C LEU A 45 -10.68 -4.49 -6.98
N ASP A 46 -9.98 -5.63 -6.86
CA ASP A 46 -10.53 -6.92 -6.42
C ASP A 46 -10.49 -7.10 -4.89
N GLU A 47 -9.85 -6.15 -4.19
CA GLU A 47 -9.64 -6.11 -2.74
C GLU A 47 -10.88 -5.58 -2.00
N VAL A 48 -12.07 -6.12 -2.31
CA VAL A 48 -13.35 -5.68 -1.73
C VAL A 48 -14.16 -6.86 -1.23
N THR A 49 -14.62 -6.78 0.01
CA THR A 49 -15.41 -7.81 0.71
C THR A 49 -16.90 -7.75 0.34
N ASP A 50 -17.68 -8.79 0.67
CA ASP A 50 -19.14 -8.82 0.49
C ASP A 50 -19.88 -7.70 1.25
N THR A 51 -19.29 -7.21 2.36
CA THR A 51 -19.82 -6.05 3.09
C THR A 51 -19.66 -4.75 2.28
N GLY A 52 -18.78 -4.72 1.28
CA GLY A 52 -18.49 -3.57 0.41
C GLY A 52 -17.32 -2.72 0.90
N ALA A 53 -16.56 -3.20 1.89
CA ALA A 53 -15.36 -2.56 2.44
C ALA A 53 -14.09 -3.06 1.72
N PHE A 54 -13.06 -2.21 1.67
CA PHE A 54 -11.77 -2.55 1.08
C PHE A 54 -10.88 -3.28 2.09
N ASP A 55 -10.29 -4.42 1.69
CA ASP A 55 -9.38 -5.23 2.51
C ASP A 55 -8.11 -5.63 1.74
N ARG A 56 -6.94 -5.40 2.33
CA ARG A 56 -5.65 -5.42 1.61
C ARG A 56 -4.91 -6.75 1.82
N THR A 57 -4.66 -7.44 0.71
CA THR A 57 -3.85 -8.67 0.70
C THR A 57 -2.39 -8.37 1.08
N PRO A 58 -1.79 -9.09 2.05
CA PRO A 58 -0.39 -8.90 2.44
C PRO A 58 0.65 -9.17 1.34
N SER A 59 1.81 -8.55 1.50
CA SER A 59 3.05 -8.78 0.75
C SER A 59 3.70 -10.13 1.13
N THR A 60 4.38 -10.75 0.16
CA THR A 60 4.69 -12.20 0.15
C THR A 60 6.17 -12.53 -0.06
N PHE A 61 6.94 -11.67 -0.74
CA PHE A 61 8.39 -11.76 -0.76
C PHE A 61 8.93 -10.90 0.39
N ARG A 62 9.50 -11.56 1.40
CA ARG A 62 9.86 -10.98 2.70
C ARG A 62 11.28 -11.37 3.13
N SER A 63 12.20 -11.49 2.16
CA SER A 63 13.63 -11.67 2.48
C SER A 63 14.26 -10.32 2.81
N PHE A 64 15.38 -10.35 3.52
CA PHE A 64 16.12 -9.15 3.90
C PHE A 64 17.51 -9.13 3.26
N VAL A 65 17.96 -7.92 2.88
CA VAL A 65 19.37 -7.61 2.68
C VAL A 65 20.02 -7.43 4.05
N SER A 66 21.30 -7.74 4.19
CA SER A 66 22.06 -7.51 5.43
C SER A 66 23.48 -7.02 5.17
N ARG A 67 24.07 -6.26 6.11
CA ARG A 67 25.50 -5.92 6.16
C ARG A 67 26.43 -7.12 6.32
N ASP A 68 25.91 -8.28 6.76
CA ASP A 68 26.69 -9.52 6.76
C ASP A 68 27.03 -9.95 5.32
N ALA A 69 28.32 -9.87 4.97
CA ALA A 69 28.82 -10.25 3.65
C ALA A 69 28.63 -11.75 3.32
N SER A 70 28.35 -12.60 4.31
CA SER A 70 28.02 -14.02 4.13
C SER A 70 26.51 -14.29 3.95
N ALA A 71 25.66 -13.28 4.16
CA ALA A 71 24.22 -13.42 3.96
C ALA A 71 23.87 -13.73 2.50
N ARG A 72 22.74 -14.42 2.27
CA ARG A 72 22.21 -14.70 0.92
C ARG A 72 22.07 -13.41 0.08
N PHE A 73 21.72 -12.32 0.74
CA PHE A 73 21.57 -10.99 0.17
C PHE A 73 22.45 -9.99 0.95
N PRO A 74 23.75 -9.88 0.63
CA PRO A 74 24.66 -8.96 1.30
C PRO A 74 24.56 -7.55 0.69
N ALA A 75 24.62 -6.52 1.53
CA ALA A 75 24.52 -5.12 1.13
C ALA A 75 25.73 -4.66 0.30
N VAL A 76 25.69 -4.90 -1.01
CA VAL A 76 26.78 -4.55 -1.94
C VAL A 76 26.30 -3.69 -3.10
N ALA A 77 27.12 -2.70 -3.47
CA ALA A 77 26.83 -1.78 -4.56
C ALA A 77 26.67 -2.52 -5.90
N GLY A 78 25.77 -2.03 -6.74
CA GLY A 78 25.54 -2.57 -8.09
C GLY A 78 24.78 -3.89 -8.16
N ARG A 79 24.56 -4.64 -7.06
CA ARG A 79 23.82 -5.93 -7.07
C ARG A 79 22.30 -5.76 -7.19
N TYR A 80 21.74 -4.73 -6.56
CA TYR A 80 20.29 -4.56 -6.45
C TYR A 80 19.70 -3.65 -7.53
N HIS A 81 18.38 -3.72 -7.66
CA HIS A 81 17.57 -2.76 -8.42
C HIS A 81 16.19 -2.60 -7.76
N LEU A 82 15.59 -1.42 -7.88
CA LEU A 82 14.27 -1.12 -7.36
C LEU A 82 13.29 -0.83 -8.50
N TYR A 83 12.36 -1.76 -8.77
CA TYR A 83 11.26 -1.48 -9.69
C TYR A 83 10.15 -0.73 -8.95
N VAL A 84 9.73 0.41 -9.50
CA VAL A 84 8.75 1.32 -8.90
C VAL A 84 7.66 1.69 -9.90
N SER A 85 6.63 2.37 -9.40
CA SER A 85 5.85 3.31 -10.20
C SER A 85 5.83 4.64 -9.44
N TYR A 86 6.13 5.76 -10.10
CA TYR A 86 5.97 7.09 -9.50
C TYR A 86 4.54 7.35 -9.01
N ALA A 87 3.55 6.66 -9.57
CA ALA A 87 2.17 6.79 -9.10
C ALA A 87 1.94 6.13 -7.73
N CYS A 88 2.60 5.01 -7.46
CA CYS A 88 2.35 4.19 -6.28
C CYS A 88 2.96 4.83 -5.02
N PRO A 89 2.16 5.18 -3.99
CA PRO A 89 2.68 5.78 -2.75
C PRO A 89 3.59 4.81 -1.99
N TRP A 90 3.28 3.51 -2.00
CA TRP A 90 4.09 2.45 -1.39
C TRP A 90 5.49 2.37 -2.02
N ALA A 91 5.59 2.47 -3.35
CA ALA A 91 6.87 2.49 -4.07
C ALA A 91 7.61 3.83 -3.90
N SER A 92 6.88 4.94 -3.82
CA SER A 92 7.46 6.27 -3.60
C SER A 92 8.19 6.38 -2.26
N ARG A 93 7.80 5.62 -1.24
CA ARG A 93 8.56 5.52 0.03
C ARG A 93 9.97 5.00 -0.21
N CYS A 94 10.09 3.92 -0.98
CA CYS A 94 11.37 3.28 -1.28
C CYS A 94 12.24 4.20 -2.15
N LEU A 95 11.64 4.93 -3.09
CA LEU A 95 12.35 5.92 -3.91
C LEU A 95 12.78 7.16 -3.11
N ALA A 96 11.95 7.64 -2.19
CA ALA A 96 12.30 8.70 -1.24
C ALA A 96 13.49 8.28 -0.36
N TYR A 97 13.48 7.06 0.17
CA TYR A 97 14.61 6.51 0.93
C TYR A 97 15.89 6.38 0.09
N LEU A 98 15.77 5.89 -1.15
CA LEU A 98 16.89 5.78 -2.08
C LEU A 98 17.59 7.14 -2.30
N LYS A 99 16.81 8.21 -2.46
CA LYS A 99 17.33 9.58 -2.62
C LYS A 99 17.82 10.21 -1.31
N LEU A 100 17.06 10.11 -0.21
CA LEU A 100 17.45 10.67 1.10
C LEU A 100 18.77 10.08 1.60
N LYS A 101 18.99 8.78 1.40
CA LYS A 101 20.23 8.10 1.80
C LYS A 101 21.39 8.30 0.81
N GLY A 102 21.14 8.84 -0.38
CA GLY A 102 22.13 8.94 -1.46
C GLY A 102 22.64 7.55 -1.86
N LEU A 103 21.70 6.69 -2.29
CA LEU A 103 21.95 5.29 -2.65
C LEU A 103 21.68 4.99 -4.13
N ASP A 104 21.22 5.96 -4.92
CA ASP A 104 20.91 5.75 -6.34
C ASP A 104 22.14 5.56 -7.24
N HIS A 105 23.34 5.88 -6.76
CA HIS A 105 24.59 5.43 -7.40
C HIS A 105 24.85 3.92 -7.23
N ALA A 106 24.32 3.30 -6.16
CA ALA A 106 24.57 1.91 -5.78
C ALA A 106 23.41 0.96 -6.11
N ILE A 107 22.17 1.45 -6.02
CA ILE A 107 20.94 0.71 -6.29
C ILE A 107 20.18 1.49 -7.36
N SER A 108 20.26 1.06 -8.62
CA SER A 108 19.50 1.68 -9.70
C SER A 108 17.99 1.41 -9.55
N PHE A 109 17.15 2.21 -10.20
CA PHE A 109 15.70 2.04 -10.19
C PHE A 109 15.11 2.27 -11.58
N SER A 110 13.95 1.69 -11.85
CA SER A 110 13.16 1.90 -13.09
C SER A 110 11.68 2.06 -12.75
N SER A 111 11.02 3.04 -13.38
CA SER A 111 9.56 3.16 -13.29
C SER A 111 8.87 2.44 -14.45
N VAL A 112 7.81 1.71 -14.11
CA VAL A 112 6.82 1.20 -15.07
C VAL A 112 5.95 2.33 -15.63
N LYS A 113 5.11 2.03 -16.63
CA LYS A 113 4.06 2.93 -17.11
C LYS A 113 3.10 3.32 -15.97
N PRO A 114 2.54 4.55 -15.98
CA PRO A 114 1.58 4.96 -14.95
C PRO A 114 0.22 4.30 -15.13
N ILE A 115 -0.26 4.11 -16.36
CA ILE A 115 -1.56 3.48 -16.63
C ILE A 115 -1.40 1.96 -16.58
N PHE A 116 -2.34 1.25 -15.93
CA PHE A 116 -2.38 -0.21 -15.99
C PHE A 116 -2.76 -0.71 -17.39
N GLU A 117 -2.03 -1.71 -17.89
CA GLU A 117 -2.27 -2.40 -19.17
C GLU A 117 -2.42 -3.91 -18.95
N ARG A 118 -2.83 -4.67 -19.98
CA ARG A 118 -2.95 -6.14 -19.89
C ARG A 118 -1.57 -6.77 -19.70
N THR A 119 -1.39 -7.63 -18.68
CA THR A 119 -0.09 -8.30 -18.46
C THR A 119 0.08 -9.53 -19.34
N ARG A 120 -1.03 -10.17 -19.72
CA ARG A 120 -1.17 -11.19 -20.77
C ARG A 120 -2.37 -10.82 -21.62
N GLU A 121 -2.35 -11.17 -22.91
CA GLU A 121 -3.48 -10.93 -23.83
C GLU A 121 -4.79 -11.51 -23.30
N SER A 122 -4.70 -12.68 -22.64
CA SER A 122 -5.80 -13.44 -22.03
C SER A 122 -6.33 -12.91 -20.69
N ASP A 123 -5.72 -11.88 -20.08
CA ASP A 123 -6.15 -11.42 -18.75
C ASP A 123 -7.53 -10.73 -18.80
N ASP A 124 -8.34 -10.94 -17.75
CA ASP A 124 -9.56 -10.17 -17.47
C ASP A 124 -9.26 -8.83 -16.76
N HIS A 125 -8.04 -8.68 -16.24
CA HIS A 125 -7.56 -7.58 -15.41
C HIS A 125 -6.39 -6.83 -16.07
N LEU A 126 -5.99 -5.72 -15.45
CA LEU A 126 -4.87 -4.87 -15.86
C LEU A 126 -3.84 -4.77 -14.73
N GLY A 127 -2.57 -4.48 -15.06
CA GLY A 127 -1.46 -4.39 -14.10
C GLY A 127 -0.30 -3.55 -14.61
N TRP A 128 0.81 -3.55 -13.86
CA TRP A 128 2.00 -2.75 -14.17
C TRP A 128 2.77 -3.32 -15.37
N VAL A 129 2.86 -2.52 -16.44
CA VAL A 129 3.55 -2.84 -17.70
C VAL A 129 4.72 -1.89 -17.91
N PHE A 130 5.82 -2.40 -18.49
CA PHE A 130 6.98 -1.60 -18.88
C PHE A 130 6.77 -0.97 -20.27
N PRO A 131 7.29 0.24 -20.52
CA PRO A 131 7.47 0.75 -21.87
C PRO A 131 8.24 -0.24 -22.76
N ALA A 132 7.92 -0.25 -24.06
CA ALA A 132 8.69 -0.98 -25.07
C ALA A 132 10.00 -0.26 -25.43
N THR A 133 10.04 1.06 -25.31
CA THR A 133 11.22 1.91 -25.54
C THR A 133 11.36 2.96 -24.45
N ALA A 134 12.55 3.57 -24.32
CA ALA A 134 12.83 4.56 -23.27
C ALA A 134 12.14 5.93 -23.49
N ASP A 135 11.60 6.17 -24.68
CA ASP A 135 10.96 7.41 -25.12
C ASP A 135 9.41 7.32 -25.21
N GLU A 136 8.82 6.12 -25.12
CA GLU A 136 7.35 5.92 -25.20
C GLU A 136 6.59 6.67 -24.09
N VAL A 137 7.14 6.68 -22.86
CA VAL A 137 6.51 7.29 -21.69
C VAL A 137 7.57 8.03 -20.86
N PRO A 138 7.63 9.37 -20.92
CA PRO A 138 8.61 10.16 -20.17
C PRO A 138 8.67 9.81 -18.68
N GLY A 139 9.85 9.46 -18.19
CA GLY A 139 10.10 9.07 -16.79
C GLY A 139 9.82 7.59 -16.48
N ALA A 140 9.23 6.82 -17.39
CA ALA A 140 9.26 5.35 -17.34
C ALA A 140 10.34 4.80 -18.28
N GLY A 141 10.66 3.51 -18.18
CA GLY A 141 11.57 2.86 -19.12
C GLY A 141 11.42 1.33 -19.15
N PRO A 142 11.88 0.67 -20.23
CA PRO A 142 11.84 -0.80 -20.35
C PRO A 142 12.61 -1.48 -19.21
N ASP A 143 12.30 -2.76 -18.94
CA ASP A 143 13.08 -3.56 -18.00
C ASP A 143 14.53 -3.74 -18.50
N PRO A 144 15.55 -3.23 -17.77
CA PRO A 144 16.92 -3.25 -18.25
C PRO A 144 17.67 -4.58 -18.03
N PHE A 145 17.08 -5.59 -17.38
CA PHE A 145 17.83 -6.79 -16.96
C PHE A 145 17.27 -8.16 -17.37
N ASN A 146 15.96 -8.31 -17.54
CA ASN A 146 15.33 -9.63 -17.69
C ASN A 146 14.49 -9.76 -18.98
N GLY A 147 14.23 -8.66 -19.69
CA GLY A 147 13.32 -8.61 -20.83
C GLY A 147 11.84 -8.66 -20.41
N ALA A 148 11.53 -8.31 -19.16
CA ALA A 148 10.17 -8.24 -18.67
C ALA A 148 9.35 -7.16 -19.40
N LYS A 149 8.17 -7.54 -19.87
CA LYS A 149 7.14 -6.63 -20.41
C LYS A 149 6.22 -6.12 -19.30
N SER A 150 6.13 -6.83 -18.19
CA SER A 150 5.30 -6.47 -17.04
C SER A 150 5.95 -6.85 -15.71
N VAL A 151 5.52 -6.22 -14.62
CA VAL A 151 5.98 -6.57 -13.27
C VAL A 151 5.63 -8.02 -12.93
N ARG A 152 4.53 -8.55 -13.46
CA ARG A 152 4.15 -9.96 -13.34
C ARG A 152 5.26 -10.90 -13.80
N ASP A 153 6.01 -10.54 -14.84
CA ASP A 153 7.10 -11.37 -15.37
C ASP A 153 8.22 -11.51 -14.33
N LEU A 154 8.54 -10.44 -13.59
CA LEU A 154 9.53 -10.48 -12.50
C LEU A 154 9.12 -11.45 -11.39
N TYR A 155 7.83 -11.49 -11.06
CA TYR A 155 7.29 -12.43 -10.07
C TYR A 155 7.27 -13.88 -10.58
N GLU A 156 6.91 -14.10 -11.85
CA GLU A 156 6.93 -15.44 -12.49
C GLU A 156 8.37 -15.97 -12.68
N ILE A 157 9.36 -15.09 -12.92
CA ILE A 157 10.80 -15.42 -12.94
C ILE A 157 11.28 -15.79 -11.52
N ALA A 158 10.88 -15.01 -10.50
CA ALA A 158 11.29 -15.27 -9.11
C ALA A 158 10.61 -16.50 -8.48
N SER A 159 9.41 -16.87 -8.94
CA SER A 159 8.72 -18.10 -8.54
C SER A 159 7.68 -18.52 -9.57
N THR A 160 7.87 -19.69 -10.18
CA THR A 160 6.90 -20.33 -11.10
C THR A 160 5.56 -20.63 -10.44
N ASN A 161 5.52 -20.64 -9.10
CA ASN A 161 4.35 -21.00 -8.30
C ASN A 161 3.71 -19.76 -7.65
N TYR A 162 4.01 -18.55 -8.14
CA TYR A 162 3.46 -17.32 -7.58
C TYR A 162 1.96 -17.15 -7.88
N THR A 163 1.12 -17.22 -6.84
CA THR A 163 -0.34 -17.10 -6.94
C THR A 163 -0.90 -15.73 -6.54
N GLY A 164 -0.08 -14.87 -5.94
CA GLY A 164 -0.48 -13.56 -5.43
C GLY A 164 -0.61 -12.46 -6.50
N LYS A 165 -0.67 -11.21 -6.02
CA LYS A 165 -0.69 -10.01 -6.85
C LYS A 165 0.73 -9.51 -7.17
N PRO A 166 1.06 -9.21 -8.43
CA PRO A 166 2.30 -8.50 -8.77
C PRO A 166 2.21 -7.02 -8.36
N THR A 167 2.92 -6.62 -7.31
CA THR A 167 2.94 -5.24 -6.78
C THR A 167 4.27 -4.54 -7.07
N VAL A 168 4.25 -3.20 -7.04
CA VAL A 168 5.44 -2.36 -6.84
C VAL A 168 5.34 -1.70 -5.45
N PRO A 169 6.42 -1.52 -4.68
CA PRO A 169 7.83 -1.71 -5.08
C PRO A 169 8.25 -3.19 -5.20
N VAL A 170 9.31 -3.42 -5.96
CA VAL A 170 10.03 -4.70 -6.00
C VAL A 170 11.52 -4.42 -5.79
N LEU A 171 12.08 -4.91 -4.68
CA LEU A 171 13.53 -4.96 -4.50
C LEU A 171 14.06 -6.24 -5.16
N TRP A 172 14.81 -6.08 -6.24
CA TRP A 172 15.30 -7.14 -7.11
C TRP A 172 16.79 -7.40 -6.90
N ASP A 173 17.17 -8.68 -6.84
CA ASP A 173 18.56 -9.12 -6.89
C ASP A 173 18.93 -9.53 -8.32
N LYS A 174 19.84 -8.77 -8.96
CA LYS A 174 20.27 -9.02 -10.33
C LYS A 174 21.20 -10.24 -10.47
N GLN A 175 21.85 -10.66 -9.39
CA GLN A 175 22.73 -11.85 -9.38
C GLN A 175 21.90 -13.13 -9.26
N LEU A 176 20.95 -13.16 -8.31
CA LEU A 176 20.08 -14.32 -8.08
C LEU A 176 18.79 -14.32 -8.92
N LYS A 177 18.53 -13.27 -9.70
CA LYS A 177 17.34 -13.06 -10.55
C LYS A 177 16.03 -13.36 -9.82
N THR A 178 15.87 -12.76 -8.65
CA THR A 178 14.72 -12.98 -7.77
C THR A 178 14.30 -11.70 -7.05
N VAL A 179 13.02 -11.64 -6.67
CA VAL A 179 12.54 -10.65 -5.72
C VAL A 179 13.13 -10.97 -4.35
N VAL A 180 13.83 -10.00 -3.76
CA VAL A 180 14.26 -10.03 -2.35
C VAL A 180 13.04 -9.75 -1.48
N ASN A 181 12.40 -8.62 -1.74
CA ASN A 181 11.31 -8.10 -0.92
C ASN A 181 10.31 -7.29 -1.77
N ASN A 182 9.01 -7.37 -1.45
CA ASN A 182 7.96 -6.54 -2.05
C ASN A 182 7.10 -5.76 -1.02
N GLU A 183 7.56 -5.70 0.23
CA GLU A 183 6.96 -4.91 1.31
C GLU A 183 7.64 -3.54 1.45
N SER A 184 6.91 -2.48 1.13
CA SER A 184 7.42 -1.10 1.20
C SER A 184 7.97 -0.69 2.57
N SER A 185 7.38 -1.20 3.66
CA SER A 185 7.76 -0.89 5.03
C SER A 185 9.02 -1.64 5.50
N GLU A 186 9.36 -2.78 4.89
CA GLU A 186 10.63 -3.48 5.15
C GLU A 186 11.75 -2.92 4.29
N ILE A 187 11.46 -2.61 3.03
CA ILE A 187 12.45 -2.05 2.08
C ILE A 187 13.01 -0.72 2.58
N ILE A 188 12.18 0.18 3.15
CA ILE A 188 12.70 1.43 3.73
C ILE A 188 13.60 1.20 4.95
N ARG A 189 13.28 0.24 5.83
CA ARG A 189 14.13 -0.11 6.98
C ARG A 189 15.48 -0.67 6.53
N MET A 190 15.51 -1.48 5.46
CA MET A 190 16.75 -1.97 4.85
C MET A 190 17.59 -0.83 4.24
N LEU A 191 16.97 0.07 3.46
CA LEU A 191 17.64 1.24 2.89
C LEU A 191 18.17 2.20 3.97
N ASN A 192 17.51 2.29 5.12
CA ASN A 192 17.93 3.12 6.26
C ASN A 192 19.24 2.65 6.91
N ALA A 193 19.39 1.33 7.09
CA ALA A 193 20.37 0.74 8.00
C ALA A 193 21.42 -0.13 7.31
N GLU A 194 21.02 -0.96 6.35
CA GLU A 194 21.85 -2.05 5.81
C GLU A 194 22.85 -1.57 4.75
N PHE A 195 22.58 -0.44 4.08
CA PHE A 195 23.47 0.13 3.08
C PHE A 195 24.35 1.28 3.61
N ASN A 196 24.47 1.45 4.93
CA ASN A 196 25.19 2.58 5.53
C ASN A 196 26.71 2.60 5.31
N ASP A 197 27.32 1.52 4.81
CA ASP A 197 28.73 1.51 4.40
C ASP A 197 28.93 1.98 2.94
N ILE A 198 27.83 2.29 2.24
CA ILE A 198 27.78 2.66 0.81
C ILE A 198 27.03 3.99 0.59
N ALA A 199 26.03 4.29 1.44
CA ALA A 199 25.24 5.52 1.40
C ALA A 199 26.10 6.79 1.44
N GLU A 200 25.76 7.79 0.61
CA GLU A 200 26.36 9.14 0.69
C GLU A 200 25.90 9.88 1.96
N ASN A 201 24.69 9.57 2.46
CA ASN A 201 24.15 10.11 3.71
C ASN A 201 24.02 9.01 4.79
N PRO A 202 25.14 8.41 5.28
CA PRO A 202 25.09 7.28 6.19
C PRO A 202 24.57 7.67 7.58
N GLY A 203 24.87 8.90 8.04
CA GLY A 203 24.42 9.44 9.31
C GLY A 203 22.94 9.87 9.36
N LEU A 204 22.22 9.87 8.24
CA LEU A 204 20.78 10.09 8.24
C LEU A 204 20.05 8.81 8.69
N ASP A 205 19.61 8.79 9.94
CA ASP A 205 18.73 7.75 10.48
C ASP A 205 17.28 8.27 10.56
N LEU A 206 16.38 7.60 9.85
CA LEU A 206 14.94 7.89 9.83
C LEU A 206 14.16 6.95 10.78
N ASN A 207 14.85 6.06 11.50
CA ASN A 207 14.31 5.21 12.56
C ASN A 207 15.17 5.18 13.85
N PRO A 208 15.62 6.34 14.38
CA PRO A 208 16.52 6.37 15.51
C PRO A 208 15.87 5.76 16.76
N ALA A 209 16.63 4.93 17.48
CA ALA A 209 16.12 4.10 18.58
C ALA A 209 15.30 4.88 19.64
N HIS A 210 15.66 6.14 19.90
CA HIS A 210 14.97 6.99 20.88
C HIS A 210 13.59 7.52 20.43
N LEU A 211 13.25 7.41 19.13
CA LEU A 211 11.92 7.79 18.59
C LEU A 211 11.05 6.58 18.21
N GLN A 212 11.57 5.36 18.22
CA GLN A 212 10.89 4.17 17.66
C GLN A 212 9.45 3.97 18.17
N ALA A 213 9.20 4.13 19.46
CA ALA A 213 7.85 4.02 20.02
C ALA A 213 6.87 5.08 19.47
N SER A 214 7.34 6.33 19.26
CA SER A 214 6.53 7.40 18.67
C SER A 214 6.33 7.18 17.17
N ILE A 215 7.38 6.74 16.47
CA ILE A 215 7.34 6.36 15.04
C ILE A 215 6.30 5.26 14.83
N ASP A 216 6.27 4.23 15.69
CA ASP A 216 5.36 3.10 15.55
C ASP A 216 3.90 3.45 15.93
N GLU A 217 3.65 4.31 16.92
CA GLU A 217 2.30 4.86 17.19
C GLU A 217 1.79 5.66 15.99
N VAL A 218 2.58 6.63 15.50
CA VAL A 218 2.21 7.46 14.35
C VAL A 218 2.03 6.58 13.11
N ASN A 219 2.89 5.58 12.90
CA ASN A 219 2.79 4.64 11.79
C ASN A 219 1.49 3.83 11.79
N GLY A 220 0.96 3.47 12.97
CA GLY A 220 -0.33 2.80 13.10
C GLY A 220 -1.47 3.70 12.62
N LEU A 221 -1.56 4.92 13.17
CA LEU A 221 -2.53 5.94 12.78
C LEU A 221 -2.44 6.27 11.28
N VAL A 222 -1.23 6.62 10.81
CA VAL A 222 -0.97 7.05 9.44
C VAL A 222 -1.19 5.90 8.46
N TYR A 223 -0.89 4.64 8.81
CA TYR A 223 -1.21 3.52 7.92
C TYR A 223 -2.72 3.31 7.77
N ASP A 224 -3.44 3.06 8.87
CA ASP A 224 -4.80 2.54 8.75
C ASP A 224 -5.84 3.62 8.42
N ALA A 225 -5.72 4.80 9.03
CA ALA A 225 -6.67 5.91 8.85
C ALA A 225 -6.34 6.80 7.66
N ILE A 226 -5.05 6.97 7.29
CA ILE A 226 -4.65 7.91 6.23
C ILE A 226 -4.19 7.18 4.96
N ASN A 227 -3.09 6.41 5.00
CA ASN A 227 -2.52 5.76 3.82
C ASN A 227 -3.46 4.75 3.20
N ASN A 228 -4.09 3.91 4.03
CA ASN A 228 -5.07 2.93 3.63
C ASN A 228 -6.48 3.52 3.62
N GLY A 229 -6.78 4.48 4.51
CA GLY A 229 -8.08 5.15 4.60
C GLY A 229 -8.55 5.83 3.31
N VAL A 230 -7.66 6.50 2.56
CA VAL A 230 -8.03 7.05 1.24
C VAL A 230 -8.46 5.95 0.24
N TYR A 231 -7.87 4.75 0.31
CA TYR A 231 -8.30 3.60 -0.50
C TYR A 231 -9.60 2.98 0.03
N LYS A 232 -9.81 2.93 1.35
CA LYS A 232 -11.10 2.53 1.96
C LYS A 232 -12.23 3.42 1.44
N CYS A 233 -12.04 4.75 1.44
CA CYS A 233 -12.99 5.71 0.85
C CYS A 233 -13.20 5.44 -0.64
N GLY A 234 -12.10 5.34 -1.41
CA GLY A 234 -12.15 5.28 -2.87
C GLY A 234 -12.74 3.99 -3.46
N PHE A 235 -12.54 2.86 -2.78
CA PHE A 235 -12.99 1.55 -3.26
C PHE A 235 -14.27 1.04 -2.58
N ALA A 236 -14.77 1.71 -1.54
CA ALA A 236 -16.05 1.40 -0.90
C ALA A 236 -17.20 1.29 -1.94
N LYS A 237 -18.02 0.25 -1.82
CA LYS A 237 -19.13 -0.04 -2.75
C LYS A 237 -20.52 0.27 -2.18
N LYS A 238 -20.58 0.79 -0.94
CA LYS A 238 -21.81 1.14 -0.22
C LYS A 238 -21.56 2.41 0.61
N GLN A 239 -22.62 3.17 0.90
CA GLN A 239 -22.52 4.47 1.58
C GLN A 239 -21.92 4.36 2.99
N GLY A 240 -22.41 3.45 3.85
CA GLY A 240 -21.91 3.30 5.22
C GLY A 240 -20.39 3.05 5.34
N PRO A 241 -19.81 2.04 4.64
CA PRO A 241 -18.37 1.83 4.62
C PRO A 241 -17.55 3.00 4.07
N TYR A 242 -18.14 3.85 3.22
CA TYR A 242 -17.53 5.11 2.79
C TYR A 242 -17.60 6.17 3.90
N ASP A 243 -18.76 6.35 4.54
CA ASP A 243 -18.97 7.32 5.63
C ASP A 243 -18.06 7.03 6.83
N GLU A 244 -17.93 5.76 7.22
CA GLU A 244 -17.01 5.28 8.26
C GLU A 244 -15.54 5.60 7.90
N ALA A 245 -15.13 5.25 6.68
CA ALA A 245 -13.77 5.44 6.21
C ALA A 245 -13.40 6.93 6.07
N VAL A 246 -14.30 7.77 5.54
CA VAL A 246 -14.04 9.20 5.34
C VAL A 246 -14.08 9.96 6.66
N THR A 247 -14.93 9.57 7.62
CA THR A 247 -14.90 10.12 8.98
C THR A 247 -13.55 9.83 9.64
N THR A 248 -13.14 8.55 9.67
CA THR A 248 -11.87 8.09 10.25
C THR A 248 -10.65 8.79 9.61
N LEU A 249 -10.65 8.92 8.28
CA LEU A 249 -9.61 9.62 7.53
C LEU A 249 -9.47 11.08 7.97
N TYR A 250 -10.59 11.78 8.09
CA TYR A 250 -10.56 13.20 8.40
C TYR A 250 -10.30 13.50 9.87
N GLU A 251 -10.76 12.67 10.81
CA GLU A 251 -10.36 12.74 12.22
C GLU A 251 -8.84 12.54 12.38
N ALA A 252 -8.24 11.63 11.61
CA ALA A 252 -6.80 11.43 11.60
C ALA A 252 -6.03 12.61 10.98
N LEU A 253 -6.54 13.22 9.90
CA LEU A 253 -5.96 14.45 9.33
C LEU A 253 -6.08 15.63 10.29
N ASP A 254 -7.22 15.80 10.95
CA ASP A 254 -7.47 16.82 11.97
C ASP A 254 -6.48 16.62 13.16
N LYS A 255 -6.23 15.37 13.62
CA LYS A 255 -5.18 15.05 14.62
C LYS A 255 -3.76 15.36 14.11
N CYS A 256 -3.43 15.05 12.86
CA CYS A 256 -2.10 15.36 12.30
C CYS A 256 -1.86 16.87 12.17
N GLU A 257 -2.87 17.66 11.81
CA GLU A 257 -2.82 19.13 11.80
C GLU A 257 -2.52 19.69 13.20
N GLU A 258 -3.18 19.16 14.24
CA GLU A 258 -2.94 19.55 15.63
C GLU A 258 -1.53 19.22 16.14
N ILE A 259 -0.94 18.11 15.67
CA ILE A 259 0.44 17.72 16.00
C ILE A 259 1.41 18.67 15.29
N LEU A 260 1.25 18.84 13.98
CA LEU A 260 2.13 19.66 13.14
C LEU A 260 2.00 21.16 13.45
N GLY A 261 0.95 21.60 14.13
CA GLY A 261 0.83 22.94 14.70
C GLY A 261 1.83 23.23 15.85
N LYS A 262 2.42 22.20 16.45
CA LYS A 262 3.24 22.27 17.68
C LYS A 262 4.71 21.89 17.48
N GLN A 263 5.04 21.17 16.40
CA GLN A 263 6.37 20.59 16.12
C GLN A 263 6.58 20.43 14.60
N ARG A 264 7.83 20.45 14.12
CA ARG A 264 8.11 20.50 12.65
C ARG A 264 7.65 19.24 11.92
N TYR A 265 7.82 18.07 12.54
CA TYR A 265 7.56 16.74 11.99
C TYR A 265 6.63 15.94 12.93
N MET A 266 6.17 14.76 12.50
CA MET A 266 5.21 13.94 13.24
C MET A 266 5.77 13.35 14.54
N CYS A 267 7.10 13.16 14.62
CA CYS A 267 7.80 12.62 15.79
C CYS A 267 8.74 13.67 16.45
N GLY A 268 8.38 14.96 16.39
CA GLY A 268 9.13 16.06 16.98
C GLY A 268 9.80 16.94 15.93
N ASN A 269 11.08 17.26 16.12
CA ASN A 269 11.83 18.20 15.26
C ASN A 269 12.88 17.51 14.34
N GLN A 270 12.89 16.17 14.29
CA GLN A 270 13.67 15.38 13.31
C GLN A 270 12.71 14.72 12.30
N LEU A 271 13.12 14.66 11.03
CA LEU A 271 12.42 13.91 9.98
C LEU A 271 12.58 12.40 10.22
N THR A 272 11.49 11.64 10.18
CA THR A 272 11.47 10.19 10.44
C THR A 272 10.75 9.41 9.33
N GLU A 273 10.70 8.07 9.43
CA GLU A 273 9.92 7.28 8.47
C GLU A 273 8.42 7.58 8.50
N ALA A 274 7.89 7.95 9.66
CA ALA A 274 6.47 8.27 9.81
C ALA A 274 6.11 9.47 8.91
N ASP A 275 7.03 10.42 8.80
CA ASP A 275 6.89 11.60 7.96
C ASP A 275 6.88 11.27 6.47
N VAL A 276 7.84 10.45 6.02
CA VAL A 276 7.91 9.94 4.64
C VAL A 276 6.67 9.10 4.29
N ARG A 277 6.19 8.28 5.25
CA ARG A 277 4.99 7.43 5.09
C ARG A 277 3.71 8.24 5.01
N LEU A 278 3.62 9.38 5.71
CA LEU A 278 2.51 10.33 5.61
C LEU A 278 2.58 11.15 4.30
N PHE A 279 3.76 11.72 3.99
CA PHE A 279 4.02 12.58 2.84
C PHE A 279 3.56 11.96 1.51
N VAL A 280 3.83 10.67 1.28
CA VAL A 280 3.41 10.00 0.03
C VAL A 280 1.89 9.92 -0.16
N THR A 281 1.09 10.07 0.91
CA THR A 281 -0.36 10.24 0.81
C THR A 281 -0.73 11.72 0.64
N LEU A 282 -0.14 12.64 1.42
CA LEU A 282 -0.47 14.06 1.34
C LEU A 282 -0.18 14.67 -0.05
N ILE A 283 0.99 14.37 -0.63
CA ILE A 283 1.39 14.89 -1.96
C ILE A 283 0.43 14.46 -3.09
N ARG A 284 -0.42 13.45 -2.86
CA ARG A 284 -1.44 12.94 -3.81
C ARG A 284 -2.87 13.41 -3.48
N PHE A 285 -3.08 14.10 -2.36
CA PHE A 285 -4.42 14.31 -1.80
C PHE A 285 -5.29 15.23 -2.67
N ASP A 286 -4.81 16.44 -2.95
CA ASP A 286 -5.57 17.45 -3.72
C ASP A 286 -5.63 17.15 -5.23
N GLU A 287 -4.60 16.48 -5.77
CA GLU A 287 -4.48 16.16 -7.19
C GLU A 287 -5.25 14.86 -7.57
N VAL A 288 -5.47 13.96 -6.61
CA VAL A 288 -6.15 12.68 -6.81
C VAL A 288 -7.26 12.42 -5.79
N TYR A 289 -6.91 12.23 -4.51
CA TYR A 289 -7.83 11.57 -3.56
C TYR A 289 -9.10 12.37 -3.28
N ALA A 290 -9.03 13.69 -3.28
CA ALA A 290 -10.17 14.57 -3.10
C ALA A 290 -11.28 14.29 -4.14
N VAL A 291 -10.93 14.12 -5.42
CA VAL A 291 -11.91 13.89 -6.50
C VAL A 291 -12.10 12.40 -6.75
N HIS A 292 -11.03 11.66 -7.06
CA HIS A 292 -11.08 10.26 -7.50
C HIS A 292 -11.61 9.34 -6.39
N PHE A 293 -11.10 9.51 -5.17
CA PHE A 293 -11.51 8.75 -3.99
C PHE A 293 -12.55 9.47 -3.12
N LYS A 294 -13.08 10.61 -3.60
CA LYS A 294 -14.13 11.42 -2.96
C LYS A 294 -13.76 11.93 -1.56
N CYS A 295 -12.48 11.98 -1.22
CA CYS A 295 -12.00 12.45 0.09
C CYS A 295 -12.09 13.99 0.17
N ASN A 296 -13.29 14.58 0.11
CA ASN A 296 -13.50 16.01 -0.19
C ASN A 296 -14.16 16.87 0.91
N LYS A 297 -14.24 16.41 2.17
CA LYS A 297 -14.70 17.24 3.31
C LYS A 297 -13.88 18.54 3.44
N LYS A 298 -12.56 18.48 3.19
CA LYS A 298 -11.63 19.63 3.25
C LYS A 298 -10.32 19.31 2.51
N LEU A 299 -9.88 20.19 1.61
CA LEU A 299 -8.65 20.00 0.83
C LEU A 299 -7.39 20.16 1.68
N LEU A 300 -6.29 19.51 1.30
CA LEU A 300 -5.00 19.58 1.99
C LEU A 300 -4.52 21.03 2.12
N ARG A 301 -4.69 21.87 1.09
CA ARG A 301 -4.28 23.29 1.13
C ARG A 301 -5.02 24.13 2.19
N GLU A 302 -6.17 23.66 2.67
CA GLU A 302 -6.96 24.31 3.72
C GLU A 302 -6.50 23.90 5.13
N TYR A 303 -5.54 22.98 5.23
CA TYR A 303 -4.83 22.61 6.46
C TYR A 303 -3.49 23.33 6.51
N PRO A 304 -3.36 24.47 7.22
CA PRO A 304 -2.17 25.31 7.14
C PRO A 304 -0.89 24.60 7.61
N ASN A 305 -0.94 23.73 8.61
CA ASN A 305 0.26 23.02 9.07
C ASN A 305 0.59 21.84 8.16
N LEU A 306 -0.36 20.96 7.83
CA LEU A 306 -0.17 19.84 6.90
C LEU A 306 0.28 20.29 5.49
N PHE A 307 -0.27 21.40 4.97
CA PHE A 307 0.13 21.90 3.65
C PHE A 307 1.57 22.42 3.64
N ASN A 308 1.94 23.25 4.63
CA ASN A 308 3.32 23.72 4.73
C ASN A 308 4.31 22.59 5.06
N TYR A 309 3.91 21.60 5.86
CA TYR A 309 4.66 20.37 6.11
C TYR A 309 4.86 19.53 4.84
N THR A 310 3.86 19.45 3.97
CA THR A 310 3.97 18.74 2.68
C THR A 310 4.96 19.44 1.75
N LYS A 311 4.97 20.78 1.73
CA LYS A 311 5.95 21.57 0.98
C LYS A 311 7.37 21.43 1.55
N ASP A 312 7.52 21.43 2.87
CA ASP A 312 8.79 21.22 3.60
C ASP A 312 9.45 19.88 3.24
N ILE A 313 8.70 18.79 3.30
CA ILE A 313 9.21 17.49 2.86
C ILE A 313 9.47 17.46 1.34
N TYR A 314 8.62 18.10 0.52
CA TYR A 314 8.86 18.19 -0.93
C TYR A 314 10.16 18.95 -1.29
N GLN A 315 10.46 20.02 -0.55
CA GLN A 315 11.64 20.88 -0.72
C GLN A 315 12.91 20.31 -0.06
N THR A 316 12.78 19.25 0.75
CA THR A 316 13.93 18.50 1.28
C THR A 316 14.77 17.93 0.12
N PRO A 317 16.11 18.13 0.10
CA PRO A 317 16.96 17.72 -1.01
C PRO A 317 16.73 16.28 -1.47
N GLY A 318 16.52 16.11 -2.78
CA GLY A 318 16.25 14.82 -3.41
C GLY A 318 14.77 14.40 -3.46
N ILE A 319 13.90 14.85 -2.54
CA ILE A 319 12.51 14.37 -2.47
C ILE A 319 11.67 14.77 -3.68
N SER A 320 11.77 16.02 -4.14
CA SER A 320 11.04 16.51 -5.32
C SER A 320 11.26 15.63 -6.56
N SER A 321 12.46 15.08 -6.74
CA SER A 321 12.80 14.16 -7.84
C SER A 321 12.05 12.82 -7.80
N THR A 322 11.43 12.46 -6.67
CA THR A 322 10.65 11.22 -6.49
C THR A 322 9.16 11.40 -6.79
N VAL A 323 8.72 12.62 -7.15
CA VAL A 323 7.31 12.98 -7.34
C VAL A 323 7.05 13.37 -8.79
N ASN A 324 6.66 12.40 -9.63
CA ASN A 324 6.13 12.67 -10.96
C ASN A 324 4.59 12.80 -10.88
N MET A 325 4.09 14.04 -10.84
CA MET A 325 2.66 14.32 -10.69
C MET A 325 1.82 13.90 -11.89
N GLU A 326 2.40 13.92 -13.09
CA GLU A 326 1.75 13.45 -14.32
C GLU A 326 1.49 11.94 -14.25
N HIS A 327 2.49 11.16 -13.80
CA HIS A 327 2.34 9.71 -13.57
C HIS A 327 1.30 9.41 -12.49
N ILE A 328 1.33 10.15 -11.37
CA ILE A 328 0.33 10.04 -10.30
C ILE A 328 -1.08 10.22 -10.88
N ARG A 329 -1.36 11.32 -11.58
CA ARG A 329 -2.70 11.60 -12.12
C ARG A 329 -3.09 10.61 -13.22
N LYS A 330 -2.21 10.33 -14.19
CA LYS A 330 -2.45 9.33 -15.25
C LYS A 330 -2.83 7.97 -14.67
N HIS A 331 -2.11 7.51 -13.64
CA HIS A 331 -2.40 6.24 -13.00
C HIS A 331 -3.79 6.20 -12.38
N TYR A 332 -4.09 7.08 -11.42
CA TYR A 332 -5.31 6.92 -10.64
C TYR A 332 -6.57 7.13 -11.49
N TYR A 333 -6.60 8.16 -12.34
CA TYR A 333 -7.78 8.42 -13.17
C TYR A 333 -7.90 7.44 -14.33
N GLY A 334 -6.80 6.96 -14.93
CA GLY A 334 -6.82 6.06 -16.09
C GLY A 334 -6.91 4.56 -15.75
N SER A 335 -6.42 4.12 -14.58
CA SER A 335 -6.27 2.69 -14.25
C SER A 335 -7.44 2.10 -13.45
N HIS A 336 -8.43 2.92 -13.08
CA HIS A 336 -9.56 2.51 -12.24
C HIS A 336 -10.91 2.76 -12.94
N PRO A 337 -11.22 2.05 -14.05
CA PRO A 337 -12.45 2.25 -14.82
C PRO A 337 -13.74 1.96 -14.02
N SER A 338 -13.66 1.19 -12.94
CA SER A 338 -14.78 0.98 -12.00
C SER A 338 -15.05 2.15 -11.04
N ILE A 339 -14.25 3.22 -11.12
CA ILE A 339 -14.47 4.53 -10.47
C ILE A 339 -14.66 5.62 -11.53
N ASN A 340 -13.82 5.62 -12.57
CA ASN A 340 -13.78 6.62 -13.64
C ASN A 340 -13.90 5.95 -15.03
N PRO A 341 -15.13 5.61 -15.50
CA PRO A 341 -15.32 4.76 -16.67
C PRO A 341 -14.70 5.25 -17.98
N TYR A 342 -14.52 6.56 -18.13
CA TYR A 342 -13.98 7.19 -19.33
C TYR A 342 -12.48 7.54 -19.22
N GLY A 343 -11.82 7.22 -18.10
CA GLY A 343 -10.39 7.51 -17.89
C GLY A 343 -10.01 8.99 -17.88
N ILE A 344 -10.99 9.90 -17.87
CA ILE A 344 -10.76 11.36 -17.97
C ILE A 344 -9.94 11.83 -16.76
N ILE A 345 -8.83 12.51 -17.04
CA ILE A 345 -7.97 13.13 -16.03
C ILE A 345 -8.46 14.57 -15.82
N PRO A 346 -8.92 14.96 -14.61
CA PRO A 346 -9.25 16.35 -14.32
C PRO A 346 -8.04 17.27 -14.49
N GLN A 347 -8.30 18.55 -14.80
CA GLN A 347 -7.25 19.57 -14.92
C GLN A 347 -6.47 19.79 -13.60
N GLY A 348 -7.07 19.41 -12.46
CA GLY A 348 -6.44 19.46 -11.15
C GLY A 348 -6.25 20.89 -10.63
N PRO A 349 -5.85 21.04 -9.35
CA PRO A 349 -5.50 22.33 -8.79
C PRO A 349 -4.11 22.83 -9.20
N ASN A 350 -3.23 21.95 -9.65
CA ASN A 350 -1.86 22.25 -10.11
C ASN A 350 -1.06 23.01 -9.03
N VAL A 351 -1.03 22.43 -7.84
CA VAL A 351 -0.42 23.03 -6.64
C VAL A 351 1.09 23.15 -6.81
N ASP A 352 1.63 24.38 -6.67
CA ASP A 352 3.07 24.58 -6.59
C ASP A 352 3.60 24.23 -5.19
N TYR A 353 4.27 23.08 -5.11
CA TYR A 353 4.93 22.61 -3.89
C TYR A 353 6.34 23.21 -3.69
N ASN A 354 6.85 24.02 -4.63
CA ASN A 354 8.11 24.78 -4.47
C ASN A 354 7.89 26.14 -3.80
N ALA A 355 6.64 26.62 -3.70
CA ALA A 355 6.30 27.85 -3.01
C ALA A 355 6.78 27.81 -1.53
N PRO A 356 7.32 28.91 -0.98
CA PRO A 356 7.85 28.92 0.39
C PRO A 356 6.88 28.42 1.46
N HIS A 357 7.42 27.82 2.52
CA HIS A 357 6.66 27.27 3.65
C HIS A 357 6.96 27.98 4.96
N ASP A 358 6.00 28.01 5.89
CA ASP A 358 6.14 28.69 7.19
C ASP A 358 6.83 27.85 8.28
N ARG A 359 7.19 26.59 8.00
CA ARG A 359 7.60 25.57 9.00
C ARG A 359 8.83 25.94 9.84
N GLU A 360 9.64 26.88 9.37
CA GLU A 360 10.79 27.40 10.12
C GLU A 360 10.41 28.07 11.44
N ARG A 361 9.16 28.54 11.59
CA ARG A 361 8.65 29.11 12.87
C ARG A 361 8.60 28.13 14.05
N LEU A 362 8.91 26.85 13.81
CA LEU A 362 8.92 25.77 14.81
C LEU A 362 10.35 25.36 15.23
N PHE A 363 11.36 26.19 14.92
CA PHE A 363 12.75 26.07 15.38
C PHE A 363 13.13 26.99 16.55
N LEU A 364 12.15 27.68 17.15
CA LEU A 364 12.32 28.62 18.26
C LEU A 364 11.93 27.99 19.60
#